data_AF-A0A4U7EJ41-F1
#
_entry.id   AF-A0A4U7EJ41-F1
#
_cell.length_a   1.000
_cell.length_b   1.000
_cell.length_c   1.000
_cell.angle_alpha   90.00
_cell.angle_beta   90.00
_cell.angle_gamma   90.00
#
_symmetry.space_group_name_H-M   'P 1'
#
loop_
_entity.id
_entity.type
_entity.pdbx_description
1 polymer ?
#
loop_
_entity_poly.entity_id
_entity_poly.type
_entity_poly.pdbx_seq_one_letter_code
_entity_poly.pdbx_strand_id
1 'polypeptide(L)'
;MGLLGDLKDDVVGFVRDPTDEQKVLLVAFVAIAVADRALYFVDFPFVVRTTAAVGVGFIVMFLVSYLYTGGLVPPDGNVDDDDEPEEYVDELDP
;
A
#
# COMPACT_ATOMS: atom_id res chain seq x y z
N MET A 1 0.22 25.48 -8.33
CA MET A 1 -1.13 26.06 -8.52
C MET A 1 -1.64 25.80 -9.92
N GLY A 2 -1.68 24.53 -10.29
CA GLY A 2 -2.17 24.04 -11.57
C GLY A 2 -1.97 22.54 -11.55
N LEU A 3 -2.97 21.76 -11.99
CA LEU A 3 -3.03 20.30 -11.82
C LEU A 3 -1.73 19.57 -12.18
N LEU A 4 -1.01 20.03 -13.20
CA LEU A 4 0.28 19.44 -13.61
C LEU A 4 1.44 19.77 -12.66
N GLY A 5 1.43 20.96 -12.06
CA GLY A 5 2.40 21.35 -11.04
C GLY A 5 2.18 20.58 -9.75
N ASP A 6 0.92 20.47 -9.34
CA ASP A 6 0.55 19.78 -8.11
C ASP A 6 0.83 18.26 -8.24
N LEU A 7 0.49 17.64 -9.39
CA LEU A 7 0.88 16.25 -9.70
C LEU A 7 2.41 16.03 -9.70
N LYS A 8 3.17 16.98 -10.25
CA LYS A 8 4.64 16.91 -10.24
C LYS A 8 5.15 16.96 -8.80
N ASP A 9 4.61 17.86 -7.99
CA ASP A 9 5.03 18.03 -6.61
C ASP A 9 4.70 16.77 -5.78
N ASP A 10 3.55 16.14 -6.02
CA ASP A 10 3.18 14.85 -5.42
C ASP A 10 4.15 13.72 -5.79
N VAL A 11 4.50 13.60 -7.08
CA VAL A 11 5.47 12.59 -7.54
C VAL A 11 6.87 12.86 -6.96
N VAL A 12 7.27 14.13 -6.89
CA VAL A 12 8.55 14.52 -6.29
C VAL A 12 8.57 14.21 -4.79
N GLY A 13 7.45 14.46 -4.10
CA GLY A 13 7.23 14.09 -2.70
C GLY A 13 7.38 12.58 -2.50
N PHE A 14 6.60 11.78 -3.22
CA PHE A 14 6.66 10.32 -3.18
C PHE A 14 8.08 9.76 -3.41
N VAL A 15 8.88 10.36 -4.29
CA VAL A 15 10.25 9.90 -4.58
C VAL A 15 11.26 10.33 -3.53
N ARG A 16 11.10 11.54 -2.95
CA ARG A 16 12.11 12.12 -2.05
C ARG A 16 11.84 11.85 -0.57
N ASP A 17 10.57 11.85 -0.20
CA ASP A 17 10.12 11.69 1.17
C ASP A 17 8.71 11.05 1.18
N PRO A 18 8.60 9.76 0.80
CA PRO A 18 7.32 9.07 0.79
C PRO A 18 6.78 8.91 2.22
N THR A 19 5.45 8.95 2.36
CA THR A 19 4.80 8.62 3.63
C THR A 19 4.93 7.12 3.94
N ASP A 20 4.69 6.73 5.19
CA ASP A 20 4.75 5.32 5.58
C ASP A 20 3.68 4.48 4.90
N GLU A 21 2.46 5.01 4.73
CA GLU A 21 1.43 4.43 3.87
C GLU A 21 1.95 4.17 2.45
N GLN A 22 2.53 5.19 1.82
CA GLN A 22 3.05 5.11 0.45
C GLN A 22 4.17 4.07 0.32
N LYS A 23 5.04 3.94 1.34
CA LYS A 23 6.08 2.90 1.38
C LYS A 23 5.45 1.51 1.41
N VAL A 24 4.47 1.28 2.28
CA VAL A 24 3.78 -0.02 2.41
C VAL A 24 3.06 -0.37 1.11
N LEU A 25 2.35 0.57 0.51
CA LEU A 25 1.63 0.39 -0.76
C LEU A 25 2.59 0.12 -1.93
N LEU A 26 3.74 0.82 -1.98
CA LEU A 26 4.76 0.57 -3.00
C LEU A 26 5.31 -0.85 -2.89
N VAL A 27 5.60 -1.33 -1.68
CA VAL A 27 6.08 -2.70 -1.47
C VAL A 27 5.02 -3.72 -1.87
N ALA A 28 3.76 -3.49 -1.52
CA ALA A 28 2.65 -4.36 -1.92
C ALA A 28 2.51 -4.41 -3.46
N PHE A 29 2.60 -3.27 -4.15
CA PHE A 29 2.58 -3.20 -5.61
C PHE A 29 3.73 -4.00 -6.24
N VAL A 30 4.95 -3.83 -5.73
CA VAL A 30 6.11 -4.60 -6.21
C VAL A 30 5.90 -6.10 -5.97
N ALA A 31 5.34 -6.49 -4.82
CA ALA A 31 5.04 -7.89 -4.52
C ALA A 31 4.02 -8.49 -5.50
N ILE A 32 2.98 -7.74 -5.89
CA ILE A 32 2.01 -8.17 -6.91
C ILE A 32 2.72 -8.42 -8.24
N ALA A 33 3.56 -7.49 -8.69
CA ALA A 33 4.28 -7.62 -9.95
C ALA A 33 5.23 -8.83 -9.96
N VAL A 34 5.94 -9.05 -8.85
CA VAL A 34 6.82 -10.22 -8.68
C VAL A 34 6.01 -11.51 -8.65
N ALA A 35 4.89 -11.53 -7.93
CA ALA A 35 4.01 -12.70 -7.83
C ALA A 35 3.38 -13.05 -9.18
N ASP A 36 2.86 -12.07 -9.94
CA ASP A 36 2.32 -12.31 -11.29
C ASP A 36 3.41 -12.89 -12.20
N ARG A 37 4.63 -12.34 -12.15
CA ARG A 37 5.75 -12.85 -12.94
C ARG A 37 6.17 -14.26 -12.53
N ALA A 38 6.18 -14.57 -11.24
CA ALA A 38 6.51 -15.90 -10.73
C ALA A 38 5.45 -16.94 -11.15
N LEU A 39 4.17 -16.60 -10.98
CA LEU A 39 3.06 -17.49 -11.33
C LEU A 39 2.88 -17.66 -12.84
N TYR A 40 3.39 -16.73 -13.66
CA TYR A 40 3.46 -16.91 -15.11
C TYR A 40 4.23 -18.18 -15.50
N PHE A 41 5.26 -18.56 -14.73
CA PHE A 41 6.05 -19.77 -15.00
C PHE A 41 5.37 -21.08 -14.58
N VAL A 42 4.16 -21.01 -14.01
CA VAL A 42 3.40 -22.16 -13.50
C VAL A 42 2.16 -22.45 -14.38
N ASP A 43 2.07 -21.83 -15.57
CA ASP A 43 1.01 -22.04 -16.58
C ASP A 43 -0.43 -21.86 -16.04
N PHE A 44 -0.64 -20.99 -15.04
CA PHE A 44 -1.98 -20.68 -14.57
C PHE A 44 -2.78 -19.83 -15.58
N PRO A 45 -4.11 -20.03 -15.66
CA PRO A 45 -4.99 -19.12 -16.41
C PRO A 45 -4.84 -17.68 -15.91
N PHE A 46 -4.88 -16.72 -16.85
CA PHE A 46 -4.64 -15.31 -16.56
C PHE A 46 -5.43 -14.78 -15.35
N VAL A 47 -6.74 -15.07 -15.28
CA VAL A 47 -7.61 -14.58 -14.20
C VAL A 47 -7.18 -15.14 -12.83
N VAL A 48 -6.86 -16.44 -12.76
CA VAL A 48 -6.43 -17.08 -11.51
C VAL A 48 -5.08 -16.51 -11.06
N ARG A 49 -4.18 -16.32 -12.02
CA ARG A 49 -2.85 -15.74 -11.78
C ARG A 49 -2.94 -14.34 -11.22
N THR A 50 -3.70 -13.45 -11.86
CA THR A 50 -3.82 -12.05 -11.45
C THR A 50 -4.50 -11.94 -10.10
N THR A 51 -5.59 -12.70 -9.86
CA THR A 51 -6.26 -12.72 -8.54
C THR A 51 -5.33 -13.22 -7.45
N ALA A 52 -4.56 -14.30 -7.69
CA ALA A 52 -3.58 -14.80 -6.73
C ALA A 52 -2.47 -13.78 -6.46
N ALA A 53 -1.95 -13.10 -7.50
CA ALA A 53 -0.94 -12.06 -7.35
C ALA A 53 -1.43 -10.89 -6.50
N VAL A 54 -2.67 -10.42 -6.73
CA VAL A 54 -3.31 -9.40 -5.88
C VAL A 54 -3.44 -9.88 -4.43
N GLY A 55 -3.86 -11.13 -4.22
CA GLY A 55 -3.93 -11.73 -2.89
C GLY A 55 -2.58 -11.77 -2.17
N VAL A 56 -1.48 -12.09 -2.89
CA VAL A 56 -0.12 -12.00 -2.36
C VAL A 56 0.23 -10.57 -1.97
N GLY A 57 -0.13 -9.59 -2.82
CA GLY A 57 0.02 -8.17 -2.51
C GLY A 57 -0.63 -7.77 -1.19
N PHE A 58 -1.88 -8.18 -0.97
CA PHE A 58 -2.60 -7.93 0.28
C PHE A 58 -1.89 -8.55 1.49
N ILE A 59 -1.48 -9.82 1.40
CA ILE A 59 -0.77 -10.49 2.51
C ILE A 59 0.54 -9.75 2.83
N VAL A 60 1.31 -9.40 1.80
CA VAL A 60 2.57 -8.66 1.97
C VAL A 60 2.32 -7.28 2.58
N MET A 61 1.25 -6.59 2.18
CA MET A 61 0.87 -5.30 2.75
C MET A 61 0.69 -5.38 4.26
N PHE A 62 -0.08 -6.34 4.77
CA PHE A 62 -0.29 -6.52 6.23
C PHE A 62 1.01 -6.84 6.97
N LEU A 63 1.86 -7.70 6.37
CA LEU A 63 3.15 -8.07 6.97
C LEU A 63 4.10 -6.88 7.02
N VAL A 64 4.21 -6.13 5.94
CA VAL A 64 5.12 -4.97 5.84
C VAL A 64 4.63 -3.85 6.74
N SER A 65 3.33 -3.58 6.77
CA SER A 65 2.74 -2.65 7.73
C SER A 65 3.12 -3.03 9.16
N TYR A 66 2.89 -4.28 9.55
CA TYR A 66 3.20 -4.73 10.91
C TYR A 66 4.67 -4.58 11.26
N LEU A 67 5.57 -4.91 10.34
CA LEU A 67 7.01 -4.81 10.57
C LEU A 67 7.51 -3.35 10.62
N TYR A 68 6.84 -2.44 9.92
CA TYR A 68 7.26 -1.06 9.76
C TYR A 68 6.62 -0.14 10.81
N THR A 69 5.35 -0.36 11.16
CA THR A 69 4.54 0.52 12.02
C THR A 69 4.09 -0.14 13.33
N GLY A 70 4.20 -1.48 13.43
CA GLY A 70 3.64 -2.25 14.54
C GLY A 70 2.14 -2.56 14.40
N GLY A 71 1.45 -1.95 13.43
CA GLY A 71 0.04 -2.19 13.12
C GLY A 71 -0.16 -3.06 11.89
N LEU A 72 -1.13 -3.98 11.91
CA LEU A 72 -1.43 -4.83 10.74
C LEU A 72 -1.98 -4.00 9.57
N VAL A 73 -2.77 -2.98 9.85
CA VAL A 73 -3.35 -2.10 8.84
C VAL A 73 -2.37 -0.97 8.54
N PRO A 74 -2.13 -0.65 7.25
CA PRO A 74 -1.33 0.51 6.88
C PRO A 74 -1.84 1.79 7.58
N PRO A 75 -0.94 2.65 8.07
CA PRO A 75 -1.34 3.92 8.66
C PRO A 75 -1.91 4.84 7.57
N ASP A 76 -2.73 5.82 7.97
CA ASP A 76 -3.13 6.92 7.10
C ASP A 76 -2.07 8.03 7.24
N GLY A 77 -1.04 8.01 6.38
CA GLY A 77 0.12 8.91 6.50
C GLY A 77 1.37 8.31 7.18
N ASN A 78 2.08 9.11 7.99
CA ASN A 78 3.25 8.66 8.76
C ASN A 78 2.87 8.26 10.18
N VAL A 79 3.60 7.30 10.75
CA VAL A 79 3.33 6.86 12.14
C VAL A 79 3.79 7.88 13.18
N ASP A 80 4.79 8.69 12.83
CA ASP A 80 5.39 9.70 13.70
C ASP A 80 4.70 11.07 13.60
N ASP A 81 3.70 11.24 12.73
CA ASP A 81 2.89 12.46 12.69
C ASP A 81 1.90 12.39 13.89
N ASP A 82 2.02 13.35 14.82
CA ASP A 82 1.22 13.47 16.07
C ASP A 82 -0.29 13.71 15.82
N ASP A 83 -0.77 13.59 14.58
CA ASP A 83 -2.19 13.52 14.29
C ASP A 83 -2.67 12.14 14.78
N GLU A 84 -3.30 12.13 15.96
CA GLU A 84 -3.93 10.95 16.55
C GLU A 84 -4.58 10.11 15.44
N PRO A 85 -4.37 8.78 15.39
CA PRO A 85 -5.02 7.96 14.37
C PRO A 85 -6.50 8.25 14.48
N GLU A 86 -7.09 8.85 13.44
CA GLU A 86 -8.51 9.18 13.37
C GLU A 86 -9.27 7.92 13.79
N GLU A 87 -9.69 7.90 15.06
CA GLU A 87 -10.40 6.77 15.63
C GLU A 87 -11.64 6.66 14.76
N TYR A 88 -11.80 5.52 14.07
CA TYR A 88 -13.01 5.27 13.30
C TYR A 88 -14.19 5.41 14.26
N VAL A 89 -14.83 6.58 14.27
CA VAL A 89 -16.05 6.83 15.01
C VAL A 89 -17.09 5.99 14.31
N ASP A 90 -17.44 4.84 14.89
CA ASP A 90 -18.52 4.02 14.38
C ASP A 90 -19.81 4.85 14.44
N GLU A 91 -20.26 5.35 13.29
CA GLU A 91 -21.51 6.13 13.17
C GLU A 91 -22.76 5.31 13.58
N LEU A 92 -22.60 4.04 13.94
CA LEU A 92 -23.63 3.13 14.42
C LEU A 92 -23.61 2.89 15.94
N ASP A 93 -22.69 3.50 16.71
CA ASP A 93 -22.74 3.45 18.18
C ASP A 93 -23.70 4.54 18.71
N PRO A 94 -24.83 4.18 19.38
CA PRO A 94 -25.87 5.13 19.79
C PRO A 94 -25.53 5.98 21.02
#